data_AF-A0A2E0XSU2-F1
#
_entry.id   AF-A0A2E0XSU2-F1
#
_cell.length_a   1.000
_cell.length_b   1.000
_cell.length_c   1.000
_cell.angle_alpha   90.00
_cell.angle_beta   90.00
_cell.angle_gamma   90.00
#
_symmetry.space_group_name_H-M   'P 1'
#
loop_
_entity.id
_entity.type
_entity.pdbx_description
1 polymer ?
#
loop_
_entity_poly.entity_id
_entity_poly.type
_entity_poly.pdbx_seq_one_letter_code
_entity_poly.pdbx_strand_id
1 'polypeptide(L)'
;MLETVETTQVSAQGFFTLGRVGRRWIFLTPERKPFFSLELNHIDSSPLRYLENLPRWEHKYGNDSLRWLAESVAPNLKQWGFNSVGWVQKISIHQRAHTPSFTLEEYCVLQMPYCRLLPFIETHQWNGWSKNPDIFSQDVGD
;
A
#
# COMPACT_ATOMS: atom_id res chain seq x y z
N MET A 1 26.78 -2.28 14.58
CA MET A 1 26.94 -2.88 13.24
C MET A 1 25.56 -3.25 12.72
N LEU A 2 25.32 -3.17 11.41
CA LEU A 2 24.09 -3.67 10.82
C LEU A 2 24.21 -5.18 10.66
N GLU A 3 23.27 -5.91 11.21
CA GLU A 3 23.19 -7.37 11.12
C GLU A 3 21.98 -7.74 10.24
N THR A 4 22.20 -8.59 9.24
CA THR A 4 21.08 -9.25 8.55
C THR A 4 20.55 -10.36 9.45
N VAL A 5 19.23 -10.54 9.49
CA VAL A 5 18.60 -11.56 10.33
C VAL A 5 18.02 -12.67 9.47
N GLU A 6 18.09 -13.91 9.94
CA GLU A 6 17.40 -15.04 9.34
C GLU A 6 15.88 -14.86 9.49
N THR A 7 15.15 -15.00 8.39
CA THR A 7 13.69 -14.86 8.35
C THR A 7 13.07 -16.10 7.70
N THR A 8 11.74 -16.16 7.64
CA THR A 8 11.01 -17.20 6.91
C THR A 8 11.04 -17.02 5.38
N GLN A 9 11.69 -15.97 4.86
CA GLN A 9 11.81 -15.76 3.42
C GLN A 9 12.69 -16.84 2.78
N VAL A 10 12.16 -17.54 1.76
CA VAL A 10 12.91 -18.53 0.97
C VAL A 10 14.14 -17.91 0.29
N SER A 11 14.02 -16.67 -0.16
CA SER A 11 15.13 -15.83 -0.61
C SER A 11 14.83 -14.37 -0.28
N ALA A 12 15.81 -13.69 0.31
CA ALA A 12 15.71 -12.26 0.60
C ALA A 12 16.30 -11.38 -0.52
N GLN A 13 16.90 -11.98 -1.57
CA GLN A 13 17.54 -11.22 -2.64
C GLN A 13 16.50 -10.57 -3.54
N GLY A 14 16.61 -9.26 -3.76
CA GLY A 14 15.65 -8.54 -4.60
C GLY A 14 14.34 -8.15 -3.89
N PHE A 15 14.22 -8.41 -2.59
CA PHE A 15 13.04 -8.09 -1.78
C PHE A 15 13.40 -7.27 -0.55
N PHE A 16 12.41 -6.56 -0.01
CA PHE A 16 12.54 -6.03 1.34
C PHE A 16 12.68 -7.18 2.35
N THR A 17 13.49 -6.97 3.38
CA THR A 17 13.68 -7.93 4.47
C THR A 17 13.92 -7.21 5.81
N LEU A 18 14.20 -7.96 6.87
CA LEU A 18 14.53 -7.44 8.19
C LEU A 18 16.04 -7.48 8.47
N GLY A 19 16.52 -6.42 9.09
CA GLY A 19 17.84 -6.32 9.70
C GLY A 19 17.75 -5.81 11.13
N ARG A 20 18.90 -5.76 11.80
CA ARG A 20 19.00 -5.29 13.17
C ARG A 20 20.21 -4.37 13.36
N VAL A 21 20.01 -3.28 14.09
CA VAL A 21 21.09 -2.40 14.56
C VAL A 21 21.06 -2.38 16.08
N GLY A 22 21.97 -3.13 16.71
CA GLY A 22 21.95 -3.35 18.16
C GLY A 22 20.67 -4.08 18.58
N ARG A 23 19.78 -3.37 19.29
CA ARG A 23 18.47 -3.89 19.73
C ARG A 23 17.28 -3.44 18.86
N ARG A 24 17.51 -2.66 17.81
CA ARG A 24 16.45 -2.08 16.97
C ARG A 24 16.29 -2.87 15.68
N TRP A 25 15.06 -3.22 15.37
CA TRP A 25 14.68 -3.79 14.06
C TRP A 25 14.55 -2.69 13.02
N ILE A 26 14.98 -2.98 11.81
CA ILE A 26 14.92 -2.07 10.66
C ILE A 26 14.61 -2.87 9.40
N PHE A 27 13.93 -2.26 8.43
CA PHE A 27 13.82 -2.87 7.12
C PHE A 27 15.13 -2.73 6.35
N LEU A 28 15.37 -3.65 5.45
CA LEU A 28 16.41 -3.57 4.45
C LEU A 28 15.76 -3.54 3.06
N THR A 29 16.21 -2.64 2.19
CA THR A 29 15.77 -2.61 0.78
C THR A 29 16.23 -3.86 0.03
N PRO A 30 15.73 -4.12 -1.19
CA PRO A 30 16.26 -5.15 -2.08
C PRO A 30 17.79 -5.14 -2.25
N GLU A 31 18.42 -3.95 -2.18
CA GLU A 31 19.87 -3.73 -2.25
C GLU A 31 20.57 -3.78 -0.88
N ARG A 32 19.87 -4.20 0.17
CA ARG A 32 20.35 -4.35 1.56
C ARG A 32 20.73 -3.05 2.26
N LYS A 33 20.11 -1.94 1.87
CA LYS A 33 20.27 -0.65 2.56
C LYS A 33 19.26 -0.53 3.71
N PRO A 34 19.65 0.03 4.88
CA PRO A 34 18.69 0.35 5.94
C PRO A 34 17.55 1.23 5.43
N PHE A 35 16.33 0.87 5.79
CA PHE A 35 15.12 1.56 5.40
C PHE A 35 14.18 1.71 6.60
N PHE A 36 13.73 2.94 6.83
CA PHE A 36 12.71 3.26 7.82
C PHE A 36 11.47 3.70 7.07
N SER A 37 10.37 2.95 7.15
CA SER A 37 9.18 3.25 6.38
C SER A 37 8.42 4.44 6.96
N LEU A 38 8.18 5.45 6.14
CA LEU A 38 7.34 6.61 6.44
C LEU A 38 6.28 6.70 5.34
N GLU A 39 5.07 6.28 5.69
CA GLU A 39 4.00 6.00 4.74
C GLU A 39 2.74 6.83 5.00
N LEU A 40 2.00 7.11 3.93
CA LEU A 40 0.63 7.61 3.99
C LEU A 40 -0.33 6.52 3.49
N ASN A 41 -1.35 6.23 4.31
CA ASN A 41 -2.47 5.34 3.96
C ASN A 41 -3.61 6.10 3.27
N HIS A 42 -4.55 5.38 2.67
CA HIS A 42 -5.81 5.88 2.14
C HIS A 42 -5.66 6.95 1.05
N ILE A 43 -4.80 6.69 0.06
CA ILE A 43 -4.62 7.53 -1.12
C ILE A 43 -5.57 7.06 -2.21
N ASP A 44 -6.53 7.90 -2.59
CA ASP A 44 -7.57 7.56 -3.56
C ASP A 44 -8.13 8.83 -4.23
N SER A 45 -8.45 8.73 -5.52
CA SER A 45 -8.91 9.84 -6.35
C SER A 45 -10.42 10.06 -6.29
N SER A 46 -11.19 9.21 -5.60
CA SER A 46 -12.66 9.29 -5.58
C SER A 46 -13.19 10.67 -5.17
N PRO A 47 -12.65 11.36 -4.15
CA PRO A 47 -13.10 12.72 -3.81
C PRO A 47 -12.87 13.76 -4.92
N LEU A 48 -11.86 13.56 -5.76
CA LEU A 48 -11.58 14.43 -6.91
C LEU A 48 -12.58 14.21 -8.06
N ARG A 49 -13.30 13.08 -8.03
CA ARG A 49 -14.20 12.64 -9.09
C ARG A 49 -15.68 12.86 -8.75
N TYR A 50 -15.98 13.59 -7.67
CA TYR A 50 -17.34 14.07 -7.41
C TYR A 50 -17.75 15.14 -8.44
N LEU A 51 -19.05 15.27 -8.69
CA LEU A 51 -19.60 16.12 -9.76
C LEU A 51 -19.08 17.55 -9.70
N GLU A 52 -18.96 18.10 -8.49
CA GLU A 52 -18.43 19.43 -8.22
C GLU A 52 -16.94 19.60 -8.54
N ASN A 53 -16.17 18.52 -8.58
CA ASN A 53 -14.72 18.51 -8.80
C ASN A 53 -14.33 18.02 -10.21
N LEU A 54 -15.24 17.38 -10.96
CA LEU A 54 -14.96 16.83 -12.29
C LEU A 54 -14.29 17.82 -13.24
N PRO A 55 -14.75 19.09 -13.38
CA PRO A 55 -14.09 20.03 -14.28
C PRO A 55 -12.63 20.29 -13.92
N ARG A 56 -12.30 20.28 -12.61
CA ARG A 56 -10.92 20.46 -12.14
C ARG A 56 -10.08 19.21 -12.36
N TRP A 57 -10.67 18.02 -12.16
CA TRP A 57 -10.03 16.74 -12.41
C TRP A 57 -9.67 16.58 -13.89
N GLU A 58 -10.62 16.86 -14.78
CA GLU A 58 -10.42 16.84 -16.23
C GLU A 58 -9.39 17.89 -16.66
N HIS A 59 -9.53 19.14 -16.21
CA HIS A 59 -8.59 20.20 -16.59
C HIS A 59 -7.16 19.93 -16.12
N LYS A 60 -6.99 19.43 -14.88
CA LYS A 60 -5.66 19.25 -14.30
C LYS A 60 -4.98 17.96 -14.74
N TYR A 61 -5.73 16.86 -14.85
CA TYR A 61 -5.15 15.54 -15.09
C TYR A 61 -5.70 14.85 -16.33
N GLY A 62 -6.57 15.49 -17.13
CA GLY A 62 -7.10 14.89 -18.36
C GLY A 62 -7.92 13.63 -18.13
N ASN A 63 -8.57 13.52 -16.97
CA ASN A 63 -9.25 12.30 -16.50
C ASN A 63 -8.33 11.08 -16.30
N ASP A 64 -7.02 11.29 -16.13
CA ASP A 64 -6.02 10.23 -16.05
C ASP A 64 -5.48 10.06 -14.61
N SER A 65 -5.75 8.88 -14.02
CA SER A 65 -5.25 8.50 -12.69
C SER A 65 -3.73 8.37 -12.64
N LEU A 66 -3.09 7.87 -13.71
CA LEU A 66 -1.63 7.74 -13.78
C LEU A 66 -0.98 9.12 -13.76
N ARG A 67 -1.54 10.06 -14.53
CA ARG A 67 -1.09 11.45 -14.52
C ARG A 67 -1.23 12.09 -13.14
N TRP A 68 -2.34 11.87 -12.45
CA TRP A 68 -2.51 12.34 -11.07
C TRP A 68 -1.49 11.75 -10.09
N LEU A 69 -1.19 10.45 -10.22
CA LEU A 69 -0.18 9.80 -9.38
C LEU A 69 1.22 10.37 -9.62
N ALA A 70 1.61 10.52 -10.89
CA ALA A 70 2.91 11.06 -11.29
C ALA A 70 3.07 12.55 -10.97
N GLU A 71 2.07 13.38 -11.28
CA GLU A 71 2.19 14.84 -11.21
C GLU A 71 1.76 15.42 -9.87
N SER A 72 1.12 14.63 -9.00
CA SER A 72 0.64 15.14 -7.71
C SER A 72 0.92 14.21 -6.55
N VAL A 73 0.53 12.94 -6.57
CA VAL A 73 0.70 12.07 -5.39
C VAL A 73 2.18 11.86 -5.06
N ALA A 74 2.96 11.27 -5.97
CA ALA A 74 4.37 11.00 -5.75
C ALA A 74 5.21 12.24 -5.38
N PRO A 75 5.12 13.37 -6.12
CA PRO A 75 5.92 14.56 -5.78
C PRO A 75 5.51 15.17 -4.44
N ASN A 76 4.21 15.24 -4.12
CA ASN A 76 3.77 15.80 -2.84
C ASN A 76 4.20 14.95 -1.66
N LEU A 77 4.07 13.62 -1.75
CA LEU A 77 4.54 12.71 -0.70
C LEU A 77 6.04 12.88 -0.44
N LYS A 78 6.85 12.92 -1.50
CA LYS A 78 8.30 13.16 -1.40
C LYS A 78 8.61 14.53 -0.79
N GLN A 79 7.88 15.58 -1.20
CA GLN A 79 8.03 16.92 -0.66
C GLN A 79 7.68 16.99 0.84
N TRP A 80 6.69 16.22 1.28
CA TRP A 80 6.28 16.13 2.70
C TRP A 80 7.19 15.22 3.53
N GLY A 81 8.15 14.54 2.90
CA GLY A 81 9.12 13.68 3.58
C GLY A 81 8.70 12.21 3.73
N PHE A 82 7.60 11.79 3.10
CA PHE A 82 7.26 10.36 2.99
C PHE A 82 8.19 9.68 1.99
N ASN A 83 8.60 8.45 2.31
CA ASN A 83 9.50 7.66 1.46
C ASN A 83 8.86 6.40 0.90
N SER A 84 7.60 6.14 1.25
CA SER A 84 6.82 4.99 0.81
C SER A 84 5.32 5.28 0.83
N VAL A 85 4.55 4.41 0.18
CA VAL A 85 3.08 4.48 0.11
C VAL A 85 2.50 3.32 0.92
N GLY A 86 1.57 3.64 1.82
CA GLY A 86 0.92 2.63 2.66
C GLY A 86 -0.29 1.98 1.97
N TRP A 87 -1.18 1.41 2.77
CA TRP A 87 -2.41 0.79 2.27
C TRP A 87 -3.39 1.82 1.70
N VAL A 88 -3.67 1.73 0.39
CA VAL A 88 -4.37 2.79 -0.37
C VAL A 88 -5.90 2.69 -0.41
N GLN A 89 -6.49 1.53 -0.08
CA GLN A 89 -7.92 1.30 -0.25
C GLN A 89 -8.77 2.13 0.73
N LYS A 90 -9.99 2.50 0.34
CA LYS A 90 -10.96 3.21 1.19
C LYS A 90 -12.27 2.44 1.28
N ILE A 91 -13.02 2.63 2.37
CA ILE A 91 -14.33 2.00 2.56
C ILE A 91 -15.42 2.88 1.94
N SER A 92 -16.29 2.29 1.12
CA SER A 92 -17.55 2.89 0.71
C SER A 92 -18.58 2.76 1.84
N ILE A 93 -19.13 3.88 2.32
CA ILE A 93 -20.11 3.89 3.44
C ILE A 93 -21.39 3.09 3.13
N HIS A 94 -21.83 3.07 1.87
CA HIS A 94 -23.08 2.42 1.49
C HIS A 94 -22.91 0.93 1.24
N GLN A 95 -21.81 0.53 0.60
CA GLN A 95 -21.55 -0.86 0.23
C GLN A 95 -20.73 -1.60 1.29
N ARG A 96 -20.10 -0.87 2.24
CA ARG A 96 -19.14 -1.38 3.22
C ARG A 96 -17.99 -2.18 2.60
N ALA A 97 -17.72 -1.95 1.32
CA ALA A 97 -16.66 -2.60 0.57
C ALA A 97 -15.47 -1.64 0.43
N HIS A 98 -14.26 -2.21 0.38
CA HIS A 98 -13.06 -1.47 0.03
C HIS A 98 -13.04 -1.14 -1.47
N THR A 99 -12.59 0.06 -1.82
CA THR A 99 -12.18 0.38 -3.19
C THR A 99 -11.04 -0.56 -3.62
N PRO A 100 -10.84 -0.81 -4.92
CA PRO A 100 -9.69 -1.57 -5.39
C PRO A 100 -8.38 -0.96 -4.90
N SER A 101 -7.37 -1.80 -4.64
CA SER A 101 -6.00 -1.30 -4.48
C SER A 101 -5.48 -0.79 -5.83
N PHE A 102 -4.40 -0.01 -5.80
CA PHE A 102 -3.73 0.39 -7.04
C PHE A 102 -3.30 -0.84 -7.86
N THR A 103 -3.39 -0.69 -9.17
CA THR A 103 -2.88 -1.62 -10.17
C THR A 103 -1.35 -1.63 -10.18
N LEU A 104 -0.75 -2.62 -10.85
CA LEU A 104 0.69 -2.67 -11.04
C LEU A 104 1.21 -1.40 -11.74
N GLU A 105 0.51 -0.94 -12.78
CA GLU A 105 0.88 0.25 -13.55
C GLU A 105 0.88 1.51 -12.66
N GLU A 106 -0.13 1.66 -11.81
CA GLU A 106 -0.19 2.77 -10.85
C GLU A 106 0.98 2.75 -9.84
N TYR A 107 1.36 1.57 -9.32
CA TYR A 107 2.55 1.45 -8.47
C TYR A 107 3.86 1.72 -9.24
N CYS A 108 3.95 1.30 -10.50
CA CYS A 108 5.07 1.62 -11.37
C CYS A 108 5.19 3.13 -11.61
N VAL A 109 4.09 3.83 -11.81
CA VAL A 109 4.08 5.29 -12.01
C VAL A 109 4.47 6.05 -10.73
N LEU A 110 4.03 5.57 -9.56
CA LEU A 110 4.42 6.17 -8.27
C LEU A 110 5.93 6.19 -8.03
N GLN A 111 6.67 5.18 -8.51
CA GLN A 111 8.12 5.06 -8.32
C GLN A 111 8.52 5.23 -6.84
N MET A 112 7.77 4.57 -5.95
CA MET A 112 7.98 4.59 -4.50
C MET A 112 7.79 3.17 -3.95
N PRO A 113 8.56 2.77 -2.92
CA PRO A 113 8.25 1.57 -2.14
C PRO A 113 6.82 1.63 -1.60
N TYR A 114 6.16 0.48 -1.47
CA TYR A 114 4.76 0.43 -1.05
C TYR A 114 4.44 -0.79 -0.17
N CYS A 115 3.43 -0.63 0.68
CA CYS A 115 2.77 -1.72 1.38
C CYS A 115 1.44 -2.06 0.71
N ARG A 116 1.26 -3.32 0.30
CA ARG A 116 0.02 -3.82 -0.30
C ARG A 116 -0.66 -4.78 0.68
N LEU A 117 -1.95 -4.56 0.92
CA LEU A 117 -2.80 -5.54 1.60
C LEU A 117 -2.98 -6.76 0.68
N LEU A 118 -2.64 -7.95 1.19
CA LEU A 118 -3.00 -9.23 0.58
C LEU A 118 -4.20 -9.77 1.35
N PRO A 119 -5.42 -9.68 0.80
CA PRO A 119 -6.59 -10.19 1.49
C PRO A 119 -6.52 -11.71 1.55
N PHE A 120 -6.37 -12.25 2.76
CA PHE A 120 -6.47 -13.68 3.04
C PHE A 120 -7.79 -14.00 3.74
N ILE A 121 -8.12 -13.22 4.78
CA ILE A 121 -9.40 -13.30 5.49
C ILE A 121 -9.90 -11.87 5.74
N GLU A 122 -11.15 -11.62 5.40
CA GLU A 122 -11.84 -10.35 5.65
C GLU A 122 -12.46 -10.37 7.06
N THR A 123 -11.72 -9.89 8.06
CA THR A 123 -12.11 -9.94 9.50
C THR A 123 -12.64 -8.62 10.04
N HIS A 124 -12.88 -7.60 9.19
CA HIS A 124 -13.35 -6.31 9.67
C HIS A 124 -14.72 -6.46 10.37
N GLN A 125 -14.76 -6.19 11.68
CA GLN A 125 -15.93 -6.36 12.56
C GLN A 125 -17.18 -5.55 12.14
N TRP A 126 -17.01 -4.62 11.20
CA TRP A 126 -18.03 -3.68 10.71
C TRP A 126 -18.74 -4.24 9.46
N ASN A 127 -18.16 -5.27 8.85
CA ASN A 127 -18.77 -6.05 7.80
C ASN A 127 -19.74 -7.06 8.43
N GLY A 128 -21.05 -6.86 8.25
CA GLY A 128 -22.08 -7.79 8.74
C GLY A 128 -22.00 -9.19 8.10
N TRP A 129 -21.16 -9.35 7.07
CA TRP A 129 -20.88 -10.61 6.38
C TRP A 129 -19.54 -11.24 6.81
N SER A 130 -18.85 -10.68 7.80
CA SER A 130 -17.59 -11.22 8.33
C SER A 130 -17.83 -12.62 8.89
N LYS A 131 -17.37 -13.63 8.14
CA LYS A 131 -17.23 -15.00 8.63
C LYS A 131 -15.76 -15.19 8.95
N ASN A 132 -15.42 -15.39 10.22
CA ASN A 132 -14.06 -15.78 10.60
C ASN A 132 -13.92 -17.27 10.25
N PRO A 133 -13.17 -17.65 9.21
CA PRO A 133 -12.99 -19.04 8.85
C PRO A 133 -12.16 -19.74 9.95
N ASP A 134 -12.43 -21.02 10.15
CA ASP A 134 -11.60 -21.87 10.98
C ASP A 134 -10.27 -22.11 10.24
N ILE A 135 -9.18 -21.52 10.72
CA ILE A 135 -7.86 -21.65 10.11
C ILE A 135 -7.28 -23.08 10.16
N PHE A 136 -7.92 -23.97 10.91
CA PHE A 136 -7.57 -25.40 10.95
C PHE A 136 -8.45 -26.25 10.02
N SER A 137 -9.44 -25.66 9.33
CA SER A 137 -10.22 -26.41 8.35
C SER A 137 -9.39 -26.75 7.11
N GLN A 138 -9.75 -27.85 6.45
CA GLN A 138 -9.09 -28.27 5.21
C GLN A 138 -9.24 -27.21 4.09
N ASP A 139 -10.34 -26.46 4.09
CA ASP A 139 -10.64 -25.43 3.07
C ASP A 139 -9.64 -24.24 3.07
N VAL A 140 -8.83 -24.06 4.13
CA VAL A 140 -7.87 -22.94 4.27
C VAL A 140 -6.44 -23.36 3.92
N GLY A 141 -6.13 -24.66 3.95
CA GLY A 141 -4.77 -25.20 3.84
C GLY A 141 -4.27 -25.51 2.42
N ASP A 142 -5.18 -25.50 1.43
CA ASP A 142 -4.90 -25.75 0.00
C ASP A 142 -4.86 -24.43 -0.80
#